data_AF-A0A847HZ22-F1
#
_entry.id   AF-A0A847HZ22-F1
#
_cell.length_a   1.000
_cell.length_b   1.000
_cell.length_c   1.000
_cell.angle_alpha   90.00
_cell.angle_beta   90.00
_cell.angle_gamma   90.00
#
_symmetry.space_group_name_H-M   'P 1'
#
loop_
_entity.id
_entity.type
_entity.pdbx_description
1 polymer ?
#
loop_
_entity_poly.entity_id
_entity_poly.type
_entity_poly.pdbx_seq_one_letter_code
_entity_poly.pdbx_strand_id
1 'polypeptide(L)'
;MEEAAMEYEEASKMRTTESRSRKAELRTHNCRRVGPAIVAAAAILFLGAAPLAAGINLEWRPLFQTVRAGDQVAIGLYAVSDSDEDQHFNSAQAIIFWDPTVLQLTGTDVTGSIGLSTSAFLFGNSFGLNEADPPADGDALWVGMVSLGETRPAHPAPEGSLLTYITFTALVESDIEGTAVSLVRSVTLPGHPTARSKVMSGTHDALGTLSGPAIVDVLGMCGDVNCDGATNVFDIDPFVLALVDQEGYEAAFPDCDYLRADTNCDGHVNVFDIDPFVECLVVGGHTCD
;
A
#
# COMPACT_ATOMS: atom_id res chain seq x y z
N MET A 1 -40.10 3.64 38.87
CA MET A 1 -39.07 4.50 38.26
C MET A 1 -38.52 5.58 39.21
N GLU A 2 -38.88 5.58 40.49
CA GLU A 2 -38.44 6.61 41.45
C GLU A 2 -37.29 6.14 42.37
N GLU A 3 -36.98 4.84 42.38
CA GLU A 3 -35.93 4.26 43.22
C GLU A 3 -34.53 4.37 42.59
N ALA A 4 -34.43 4.35 41.26
CA ALA A 4 -33.15 4.47 40.53
C ALA A 4 -32.58 5.90 40.46
N ALA A 5 -33.40 6.93 40.73
CA ALA A 5 -32.95 8.33 40.74
C ALA A 5 -32.24 8.71 42.05
N MET A 6 -32.55 8.02 43.15
CA MET A 6 -31.97 8.31 44.47
C MET A 6 -30.55 7.77 44.60
N GLU A 7 -30.26 6.63 43.98
CA GLU A 7 -28.95 5.97 44.03
C GLU A 7 -27.86 6.73 43.25
N TYR A 8 -28.24 7.48 42.21
CA TYR A 8 -27.31 8.27 41.40
C TYR A 8 -26.84 9.57 42.09
N GLU A 9 -27.67 10.15 42.98
CA GLU A 9 -27.33 11.40 43.66
C GLU A 9 -26.40 11.18 44.88
N GLU A 10 -26.51 10.03 45.56
CA GLU A 10 -25.59 9.67 46.65
C GLU A 10 -24.17 9.36 46.16
N ALA A 11 -24.04 8.67 45.01
CA ALA A 11 -22.74 8.34 44.41
C ALA A 11 -21.96 9.59 43.94
N SER A 12 -22.67 10.66 43.57
CA SER A 12 -22.09 11.95 43.14
C SER A 12 -21.55 12.77 44.33
N LYS A 13 -22.24 12.74 45.48
CA LYS A 13 -21.81 13.43 46.71
C LYS A 13 -20.58 12.77 47.36
N MET A 14 -20.37 11.46 47.16
CA MET A 14 -19.23 10.74 47.74
C MET A 14 -17.91 10.97 46.98
N ARG A 15 -17.93 11.14 45.64
CA ARG A 15 -16.70 11.41 44.85
C ARG A 15 -16.14 12.82 45.04
N THR A 16 -16.96 13.78 45.42
CA THR A 16 -16.51 15.18 45.65
C THR A 16 -15.86 15.38 47.02
N THR A 17 -16.08 14.49 47.99
CA THR A 17 -15.46 14.54 49.32
C THR A 17 -14.05 13.95 49.34
N GLU A 18 -13.77 12.86 48.61
CA GLU A 18 -12.42 12.27 48.53
C GLU A 18 -11.41 13.16 47.81
N SER A 19 -11.84 13.91 46.79
CA SER A 19 -10.99 14.83 46.03
C SER A 19 -10.48 16.02 46.87
N ARG A 20 -11.26 16.46 47.87
CA ARG A 20 -10.88 17.56 48.77
C ARG A 20 -9.97 17.13 49.94
N SER A 21 -9.96 15.85 50.29
CA SER A 21 -9.09 15.31 51.37
C SER A 21 -7.63 15.16 50.94
N ARG A 22 -7.35 14.76 49.68
CA ARG A 22 -5.97 14.55 49.20
C ARG A 22 -5.13 15.82 48.99
N LYS A 23 -5.75 17.01 48.96
CA LYS A 23 -5.03 18.29 48.80
C LYS A 23 -4.63 18.96 50.13
N ALA A 24 -4.95 18.38 51.28
CA ALA A 24 -4.70 18.98 52.60
C ALA A 24 -3.46 18.43 53.35
N GLU A 25 -2.79 17.38 52.86
CA GLU A 25 -1.61 16.79 53.54
C GLU A 25 -0.26 17.37 53.08
N LEU A 26 -0.23 18.68 52.82
CA LEU A 26 1.00 19.44 52.56
C LEU A 26 1.15 20.54 53.61
N ARG A 27 1.84 20.20 54.71
CA ARG A 27 2.32 20.99 55.88
C ARG A 27 1.99 20.17 57.12
N THR A 28 2.87 19.78 58.04
CA THR A 28 4.13 20.34 58.55
C THR A 28 4.56 19.34 59.62
N HIS A 29 5.83 18.93 59.69
CA HIS A 29 6.48 18.72 60.99
C HIS A 29 8.00 18.72 60.86
N ASN A 30 8.63 19.37 61.83
CA ASN A 30 10.01 19.82 61.85
C ASN A 30 10.78 19.06 62.94
N CYS A 31 12.08 18.87 62.73
CA CYS A 31 13.15 18.64 63.72
C CYS A 31 13.28 17.24 64.39
N ARG A 32 14.37 16.51 64.10
CA ARG A 32 15.63 16.51 64.90
C ARG A 32 16.47 15.23 64.70
N ARG A 33 17.71 15.39 64.22
CA ARG A 33 19.00 14.78 64.64
C ARG A 33 19.91 14.48 63.44
N VAL A 34 21.04 15.17 63.44
CA VAL A 34 22.17 15.02 62.50
C VAL A 34 22.99 13.80 62.90
N GLY A 35 23.21 12.89 61.94
CA GLY A 35 24.20 11.80 61.99
C GLY A 35 25.04 11.85 60.70
N PRO A 36 26.28 11.31 60.70
CA PRO A 36 27.25 11.60 59.65
C PRO A 36 26.83 10.96 58.32
N ALA A 37 26.85 11.76 57.26
CA ALA A 37 26.53 11.31 55.91
C ALA A 37 27.65 10.38 55.41
N ILE A 38 27.33 9.09 55.27
CA ILE A 38 28.08 8.17 54.42
C ILE A 38 27.62 8.44 52.99
N VAL A 39 28.46 9.08 52.19
CA VAL A 39 28.22 9.27 50.75
C VAL A 39 28.41 7.92 50.07
N ALA A 40 27.33 7.17 49.91
CA ALA A 40 27.30 6.04 48.99
C ALA A 40 27.13 6.59 47.56
N ALA A 41 28.20 6.55 46.77
CA ALA A 41 28.12 6.84 45.34
C ALA A 41 27.25 5.77 44.67
N ALA A 42 26.01 6.11 44.34
CA ALA A 42 25.18 5.27 43.49
C ALA A 42 25.75 5.34 42.06
N ALA A 43 26.44 4.28 41.64
CA ALA A 43 26.79 4.09 40.25
C ALA A 43 25.50 3.86 39.47
N ILE A 44 25.03 4.88 38.76
CA ILE A 44 23.95 4.76 37.79
C ILE A 44 24.52 3.96 36.61
N LEU A 45 24.20 2.67 36.53
CA LEU A 45 24.38 1.91 35.31
C LEU A 45 23.43 2.51 34.26
N PHE A 46 23.98 3.28 33.33
CA PHE A 46 23.33 3.46 32.04
C PHE A 46 23.37 2.11 31.34
N LEU A 47 22.26 1.35 31.37
CA LEU A 47 22.01 0.41 30.28
C LEU A 47 21.80 1.30 29.06
N GLY A 48 22.85 1.46 28.24
CA GLY A 48 22.69 2.02 26.92
C GLY A 48 21.63 1.20 26.20
N ALA A 49 20.57 1.84 25.74
CA ALA A 49 19.76 1.23 24.69
C ALA A 49 20.74 0.91 23.56
N ALA A 50 20.87 -0.37 23.20
CA ALA A 50 21.55 -0.70 21.96
C ALA A 50 20.85 0.14 20.88
N PRO A 51 21.59 0.87 20.02
CA PRO A 51 20.95 1.51 18.89
C PRO A 51 20.19 0.40 18.16
N LEU A 52 18.92 0.66 17.82
CA LEU A 52 18.21 -0.16 16.84
C LEU A 52 19.15 -0.30 15.65
N ALA A 53 19.39 -1.53 15.19
CA ALA A 53 20.23 -1.74 14.02
C ALA A 53 19.63 -0.92 12.88
N ALA A 54 20.41 0.03 12.35
CA ALA A 54 19.96 0.87 11.25
C ALA A 54 19.63 -0.04 10.07
N GLY A 55 18.43 0.10 9.52
CA GLY A 55 17.86 -0.73 8.48
C GLY A 55 17.56 0.04 7.20
N ILE A 56 17.61 -0.66 6.07
CA ILE A 56 17.23 -0.12 4.78
C ILE A 56 15.77 -0.50 4.52
N ASN A 57 14.91 0.50 4.43
CA ASN A 57 13.50 0.33 4.10
C ASN A 57 13.34 0.01 2.61
N LEU A 58 12.30 -0.75 2.27
CA LEU A 58 11.80 -0.84 0.90
C LEU A 58 10.48 -0.09 0.79
N GLU A 59 10.41 0.85 -0.15
CA GLU A 59 9.28 1.77 -0.29
C GLU A 59 8.77 1.80 -1.72
N TRP A 60 7.44 1.81 -1.87
CA TRP A 60 6.80 2.14 -3.14
C TRP A 60 6.74 3.65 -3.37
N ARG A 61 6.97 4.07 -4.62
CA ARG A 61 6.77 5.46 -5.06
C ARG A 61 6.32 5.53 -6.53
N PRO A 62 5.33 6.35 -6.88
CA PRO A 62 4.40 7.00 -5.95
C PRO A 62 3.51 5.96 -5.23
N LEU A 63 3.01 6.33 -4.05
CA LEU A 63 2.11 5.47 -3.27
C LEU A 63 0.69 5.43 -3.82
N PHE A 64 0.31 6.40 -4.65
CA PHE A 64 -1.02 6.51 -5.24
C PHE A 64 -0.87 6.88 -6.71
N GLN A 65 -1.60 6.20 -7.58
CA GLN A 65 -1.72 6.52 -9.00
C GLN A 65 -3.15 6.30 -9.44
N THR A 66 -3.62 7.15 -10.34
CA THR A 66 -4.90 6.98 -11.02
C THR A 66 -4.60 6.74 -12.48
N VAL A 67 -5.12 5.64 -13.02
CA VAL A 67 -4.90 5.17 -14.40
C VAL A 67 -6.21 4.69 -14.99
N ARG A 68 -6.24 4.47 -16.30
CA ARG A 68 -7.39 3.83 -16.98
C ARG A 68 -7.09 2.36 -17.20
N ALA A 69 -8.14 1.54 -17.28
CA ALA A 69 -7.97 0.19 -17.81
C ALA A 69 -7.33 0.25 -19.22
N GLY A 70 -6.37 -0.64 -19.48
CA GLY A 70 -5.51 -0.64 -20.66
C GLY A 70 -4.19 0.14 -20.50
N ASP A 71 -4.10 1.08 -19.55
CA ASP A 71 -2.87 1.87 -19.35
C ASP A 71 -1.74 1.02 -18.74
N GLN A 72 -0.50 1.47 -18.98
CA GLN A 72 0.65 0.97 -18.24
C GLN A 72 0.76 1.68 -16.88
N VAL A 73 0.97 0.88 -15.85
CA VAL A 73 1.26 1.33 -14.48
C VAL A 73 2.73 1.05 -14.20
N ALA A 74 3.45 2.03 -13.65
CA ALA A 74 4.83 1.85 -13.21
C ALA A 74 4.98 2.34 -11.78
N ILE A 75 5.32 1.44 -10.86
CA ILE A 75 5.52 1.77 -9.44
C ILE A 75 7.00 1.56 -9.11
N GLY A 76 7.68 2.63 -8.70
CA GLY A 76 9.08 2.59 -8.32
C GLY A 76 9.26 1.87 -6.98
N LEU A 77 10.14 0.87 -6.95
CA LEU A 77 10.64 0.25 -5.74
C LEU A 77 11.93 0.97 -5.32
N TYR A 78 11.93 1.56 -4.13
CA TYR A 78 13.06 2.31 -3.59
C TYR A 78 13.68 1.59 -2.39
N ALA A 79 15.00 1.65 -2.29
CA ALA A 79 15.71 1.42 -1.03
C ALA A 79 15.94 2.76 -0.33
N VAL A 80 15.57 2.86 0.95
CA VAL A 80 15.62 4.13 1.70
C VAL A 80 16.30 3.90 3.03
N SER A 81 17.31 4.71 3.34
CA SER A 81 17.98 4.64 4.64
C SER A 81 17.04 5.09 5.75
N ASP A 82 17.02 4.36 6.87
CA ASP A 82 16.28 4.76 8.08
C ASP A 82 17.08 5.71 8.98
N SER A 83 18.27 6.12 8.53
CA SER A 83 19.16 7.08 9.19
C SER A 83 19.32 8.34 8.35
N ASP A 84 19.97 9.37 8.91
CA ASP A 84 20.27 10.62 8.19
C ASP A 84 21.46 10.47 7.21
N GLU A 85 22.04 9.26 7.09
CA GLU A 85 23.23 8.97 6.28
C GLU A 85 22.96 7.85 5.28
N ASP A 86 23.82 7.73 4.27
CA ASP A 86 23.75 6.63 3.30
C ASP A 86 24.06 5.28 3.95
N GLN A 87 23.15 4.33 3.79
CA GLN A 87 23.39 2.92 4.11
C GLN A 87 23.71 2.14 2.85
N HIS A 88 24.61 1.17 2.92
CA HIS A 88 25.07 0.45 1.72
C HIS A 88 24.60 -1.01 1.72
N PHE A 89 24.17 -1.49 0.55
CA PHE A 89 23.69 -2.86 0.35
C PHE A 89 24.30 -3.47 -0.92
N ASN A 90 24.24 -4.80 -1.02
CA ASN A 90 24.74 -5.56 -2.18
C ASN A 90 23.65 -6.37 -2.90
N SER A 91 22.51 -6.58 -2.26
CA SER A 91 21.35 -7.19 -2.90
C SER A 91 20.08 -6.84 -2.15
N ALA A 92 18.97 -6.88 -2.85
CA ALA A 92 17.64 -6.78 -2.29
C ALA A 92 16.75 -7.83 -2.96
N GLN A 93 15.81 -8.38 -2.20
CA GLN A 93 14.73 -9.16 -2.77
C GLN A 93 13.42 -8.74 -2.11
N ALA A 94 12.37 -8.61 -2.90
CA ALA A 94 11.07 -8.11 -2.48
C ALA A 94 9.99 -9.09 -2.92
N ILE A 95 9.17 -9.52 -1.96
CA ILE A 95 7.95 -10.27 -2.23
C ILE A 95 6.84 -9.27 -2.49
N ILE A 96 6.18 -9.39 -3.62
CA ILE A 96 5.14 -8.50 -4.11
C ILE A 96 3.85 -9.29 -4.25
N PHE A 97 2.74 -8.71 -3.81
CA PHE A 97 1.39 -9.25 -3.97
C PHE A 97 0.51 -8.20 -4.66
N TRP A 98 -0.36 -8.65 -5.57
CA TRP A 98 -1.36 -7.80 -6.24
C TRP A 98 -2.60 -8.63 -6.59
N ASP A 99 -3.68 -7.97 -7.01
CA ASP A 99 -4.84 -8.66 -7.59
C ASP A 99 -4.61 -8.90 -9.09
N PRO A 100 -4.39 -10.16 -9.53
CA PRO A 100 -4.11 -10.47 -10.93
C PRO A 100 -5.34 -10.32 -11.84
N THR A 101 -6.54 -10.14 -11.27
CA THR A 101 -7.75 -9.84 -12.05
C THR A 101 -7.80 -8.37 -12.46
N VAL A 102 -7.16 -7.48 -11.71
CA VAL A 102 -7.15 -6.02 -11.95
C VAL A 102 -5.84 -5.54 -12.59
N LEU A 103 -4.70 -6.11 -12.20
CA LEU A 103 -3.38 -5.75 -12.74
C LEU A 103 -2.67 -6.98 -13.30
N GLN A 104 -2.17 -6.88 -14.53
CA GLN A 104 -1.25 -7.86 -15.09
C GLN A 104 0.19 -7.37 -14.96
N LEU A 105 1.04 -8.08 -14.23
CA LEU A 105 2.47 -7.79 -14.17
C LEU A 105 3.09 -7.94 -15.57
N THR A 106 3.77 -6.90 -16.05
CA THR A 106 4.46 -6.90 -17.36
C THR A 106 5.97 -7.03 -17.22
N GLY A 107 6.53 -6.71 -16.05
CA GLY A 107 7.94 -6.91 -15.75
C GLY A 107 8.54 -5.79 -14.91
N THR A 108 9.75 -5.38 -15.30
CA THR A 108 10.53 -4.34 -14.63
C THR A 108 11.12 -3.35 -15.62
N ASP A 109 11.15 -2.07 -15.26
CA ASP A 109 11.89 -1.03 -16.00
C ASP A 109 13.00 -0.44 -15.11
N VAL A 110 14.22 -0.45 -15.63
CA VAL A 110 15.42 0.02 -14.92
C VAL A 110 15.82 1.45 -15.29
N THR A 111 15.04 2.14 -16.12
CA THR A 111 15.30 3.51 -16.55
C THR A 111 15.40 4.44 -15.34
N GLY A 112 16.54 5.13 -15.19
CA GLY A 112 16.78 6.03 -14.06
C GLY A 112 17.11 5.35 -12.72
N SER A 113 17.15 4.01 -12.66
CA SER A 113 17.53 3.28 -11.45
C SER A 113 19.04 3.38 -11.15
N ILE A 114 19.43 3.00 -9.93
CA ILE A 114 20.83 3.05 -9.45
C ILE A 114 21.79 2.03 -10.10
N GLY A 115 21.36 1.31 -11.14
CA GLY A 115 22.22 0.39 -11.91
C GLY A 115 22.61 -0.86 -11.13
N LEU A 116 21.64 -1.77 -10.98
CA LEU A 116 21.84 -3.13 -10.48
C LEU A 116 22.36 -4.04 -11.60
N SER A 117 23.23 -5.02 -11.28
CA SER A 117 23.71 -6.03 -12.24
C SER A 117 22.63 -7.07 -12.56
N THR A 118 21.62 -7.19 -11.70
CA THR A 118 20.41 -7.98 -11.91
C THR A 118 19.24 -7.24 -11.32
N SER A 119 18.13 -7.16 -12.05
CA SER A 119 16.81 -6.71 -11.60
C SER A 119 15.79 -7.53 -12.37
N ALA A 120 15.19 -8.55 -11.73
CA ALA A 120 14.33 -9.50 -12.44
C ALA A 120 13.44 -10.33 -11.50
N PHE A 121 12.41 -10.94 -12.09
CA PHE A 121 11.66 -12.04 -11.50
C PHE A 121 12.27 -13.37 -11.95
N LEU A 122 13.07 -13.99 -11.08
CA LEU A 122 13.76 -15.23 -11.45
C LEU A 122 12.78 -16.42 -11.41
N PHE A 123 12.44 -16.95 -12.58
CA PHE A 123 11.57 -18.11 -12.77
C PHE A 123 12.13 -19.38 -12.10
N GLY A 124 11.23 -20.23 -11.58
CA GLY A 124 11.59 -21.56 -11.09
C GLY A 124 12.40 -21.55 -9.79
N ASN A 125 12.20 -20.53 -8.94
CA ASN A 125 12.83 -20.49 -7.63
C ASN A 125 12.24 -21.56 -6.69
N SER A 126 12.98 -21.90 -5.63
CA SER A 126 12.59 -22.97 -4.70
C SER A 126 11.40 -22.60 -3.81
N PHE A 127 10.99 -21.34 -3.76
CA PHE A 127 9.94 -20.84 -2.87
C PHE A 127 8.52 -21.00 -3.45
N GLY A 128 8.41 -21.45 -4.71
CA GLY A 128 7.13 -21.62 -5.38
C GLY A 128 6.54 -20.32 -5.94
N LEU A 129 7.27 -19.22 -5.85
CA LEU A 129 6.93 -17.92 -6.46
C LEU A 129 7.50 -17.87 -7.88
N ASN A 130 7.05 -16.92 -8.71
CA ASN A 130 7.51 -16.77 -10.09
C ASN A 130 7.34 -18.07 -10.92
N GLU A 131 6.10 -18.55 -10.92
CA GLU A 131 5.54 -19.66 -11.68
C GLU A 131 5.50 -19.44 -13.19
N ALA A 132 5.65 -18.19 -13.64
CA ALA A 132 5.74 -17.78 -15.04
C ALA A 132 6.74 -16.62 -15.24
N ASP A 133 6.97 -16.21 -16.50
CA ASP A 133 7.80 -15.05 -16.85
C ASP A 133 7.03 -14.12 -17.83
N PRO A 134 6.46 -13.00 -17.34
CA PRO A 134 6.41 -12.58 -15.95
C PRO A 134 5.45 -13.44 -15.10
N PRO A 135 5.58 -13.42 -13.75
CA PRO A 135 4.61 -14.02 -12.83
C PRO A 135 3.18 -13.49 -13.06
N ALA A 136 2.17 -14.34 -12.92
CA ALA A 136 0.80 -14.06 -13.36
C ALA A 136 -0.27 -14.35 -12.30
N ASP A 137 0.05 -15.08 -11.24
CA ASP A 137 -0.91 -15.57 -10.23
C ASP A 137 -1.17 -14.64 -9.05
N GLY A 138 -0.63 -13.41 -9.10
CA GLY A 138 -0.84 -12.40 -8.05
C GLY A 138 0.26 -12.35 -7.00
N ASP A 139 1.31 -13.16 -7.12
CA ASP A 139 2.51 -13.05 -6.31
C ASP A 139 3.81 -13.09 -7.13
N ALA A 140 4.85 -12.46 -6.59
CA ALA A 140 6.16 -12.45 -7.22
C ALA A 140 7.28 -12.24 -6.21
N LEU A 141 8.45 -12.80 -6.51
CA LEU A 141 9.72 -12.49 -5.86
C LEU A 141 10.62 -11.75 -6.84
N TRP A 142 10.73 -10.44 -6.67
CA TRP A 142 11.72 -9.63 -7.37
C TRP A 142 13.10 -9.79 -6.71
N VAL A 143 14.14 -9.85 -7.53
CA VAL A 143 15.54 -9.92 -7.08
C VAL A 143 16.38 -8.85 -7.75
N GLY A 144 17.03 -8.04 -6.91
CA GLY A 144 18.02 -7.04 -7.27
C GLY A 144 19.41 -7.41 -6.73
N MET A 145 20.43 -7.41 -7.58
CA MET A 145 21.82 -7.66 -7.16
C MET A 145 22.76 -6.60 -7.71
N VAL A 146 23.84 -6.31 -6.99
CA VAL A 146 24.97 -5.51 -7.50
C VAL A 146 26.09 -6.43 -7.97
N SER A 147 27.08 -5.90 -8.69
CA SER A 147 28.24 -6.70 -9.11
C SER A 147 29.01 -7.22 -7.89
N LEU A 148 29.63 -8.39 -8.01
CA LEU A 148 30.36 -9.00 -6.91
C LEU A 148 31.45 -8.05 -6.37
N GLY A 149 31.42 -7.79 -5.06
CA GLY A 149 32.37 -6.90 -4.37
C GLY A 149 31.99 -5.43 -4.41
N GLU A 150 30.91 -5.05 -5.10
CA GLU A 150 30.36 -3.70 -5.08
C GLU A 150 29.25 -3.56 -4.02
N THR A 151 28.88 -2.31 -3.76
CA THR A 151 27.70 -1.94 -2.98
C THR A 151 27.04 -0.73 -3.61
N ARG A 152 25.74 -0.56 -3.39
CA ARG A 152 25.00 0.66 -3.75
C ARG A 152 24.50 1.37 -2.49
N PRO A 153 24.42 2.71 -2.50
CA PRO A 153 23.82 3.46 -1.41
C PRO A 153 22.29 3.35 -1.49
N ALA A 154 21.66 3.20 -0.33
CA ALA A 154 20.29 3.59 -0.04
C ALA A 154 20.38 4.99 0.59
N HIS A 155 19.90 6.01 -0.12
CA HIS A 155 19.88 7.38 0.37
C HIS A 155 18.78 7.57 1.43
N PRO A 156 18.95 8.51 2.38
CA PRO A 156 17.88 8.89 3.30
C PRO A 156 16.66 9.45 2.55
N ALA A 157 15.54 9.60 3.26
CA ALA A 157 14.40 10.35 2.77
C ALA A 157 14.73 11.87 2.71
N PRO A 158 14.15 12.62 1.76
CA PRO A 158 13.15 12.20 0.78
C PRO A 158 13.72 11.54 -0.48
N GLU A 159 15.03 11.58 -0.72
CA GLU A 159 15.63 11.16 -1.99
C GLU A 159 15.41 9.67 -2.25
N GLY A 160 15.87 8.80 -1.35
CA GLY A 160 15.89 7.36 -1.57
C GLY A 160 16.69 6.93 -2.82
N SER A 161 16.81 5.62 -3.02
CA SER A 161 17.50 5.03 -4.17
C SER A 161 16.54 4.18 -4.99
N LEU A 162 16.21 4.60 -6.22
CA LEU A 162 15.36 3.84 -7.13
C LEU A 162 16.06 2.53 -7.54
N LEU A 163 15.48 1.39 -7.17
CA LEU A 163 15.99 0.06 -7.52
C LEU A 163 15.52 -0.35 -8.92
N THR A 164 14.23 -0.18 -9.17
CA THR A 164 13.55 -0.51 -10.43
C THR A 164 12.13 0.06 -10.38
N TYR A 165 11.48 0.19 -11.51
CA TYR A 165 10.03 0.20 -11.59
C TYR A 165 9.52 -1.23 -11.72
N ILE A 166 8.44 -1.56 -11.01
CA ILE A 166 7.62 -2.74 -11.26
C ILE A 166 6.47 -2.28 -12.14
N THR A 167 6.32 -2.92 -13.31
CA THR A 167 5.39 -2.47 -14.34
C THR A 167 4.21 -3.42 -14.49
N PHE A 168 3.02 -2.86 -14.66
CA PHE A 168 1.79 -3.60 -14.88
C PHE A 168 1.03 -3.02 -16.07
N THR A 169 0.13 -3.82 -16.64
CA THR A 169 -1.01 -3.32 -17.43
C THR A 169 -2.24 -3.31 -16.52
N ALA A 170 -2.94 -2.19 -16.45
CA ALA A 170 -4.25 -2.14 -15.80
C ALA A 170 -5.28 -2.87 -16.67
N LEU A 171 -6.02 -3.82 -16.12
CA LEU A 171 -6.91 -4.70 -16.89
C LEU A 171 -8.36 -4.20 -16.88
N VAL A 172 -8.90 -3.99 -15.69
CA VAL A 172 -10.30 -3.64 -15.46
C VAL A 172 -10.40 -2.64 -14.31
N GLU A 173 -11.59 -2.08 -14.13
CA GLU A 173 -11.84 -1.15 -13.02
C GLU A 173 -11.51 -1.79 -11.67
N SER A 174 -10.88 -1.01 -10.80
CA SER A 174 -10.69 -1.40 -9.41
C SER A 174 -11.91 -1.05 -8.57
N ASP A 175 -12.00 -1.64 -7.37
CA ASP A 175 -12.93 -1.17 -6.35
C ASP A 175 -12.66 0.31 -6.00
N ILE A 176 -13.63 0.94 -5.31
CA ILE A 176 -13.58 2.35 -4.88
C ILE A 176 -12.36 2.73 -4.02
N GLU A 177 -11.67 1.77 -3.41
CA GLU A 177 -10.44 2.01 -2.63
C GLU A 177 -9.16 1.88 -3.48
N GLY A 178 -9.29 1.56 -4.77
CA GLY A 178 -8.21 1.16 -5.66
C GLY A 178 -7.77 -0.28 -5.43
N THR A 179 -6.86 -0.77 -6.28
CA THR A 179 -6.19 -2.06 -6.09
C THR A 179 -4.80 -1.89 -5.49
N ALA A 180 -4.44 -2.76 -4.54
CA ALA A 180 -3.21 -2.65 -3.77
C ALA A 180 -2.07 -3.50 -4.37
N VAL A 181 -0.91 -2.87 -4.53
CA VAL A 181 0.38 -3.56 -4.77
C VAL A 181 1.18 -3.55 -3.48
N SER A 182 1.30 -4.72 -2.84
CA SER A 182 1.81 -4.86 -1.48
C SER A 182 3.22 -5.43 -1.43
N LEU A 183 4.08 -4.87 -0.57
CA LEU A 183 5.33 -5.51 -0.15
C LEU A 183 5.07 -6.42 1.05
N VAL A 184 5.46 -7.68 0.95
CA VAL A 184 5.24 -8.68 2.01
C VAL A 184 6.57 -9.09 2.63
N ARG A 185 6.62 -9.20 3.97
CA ARG A 185 7.86 -9.56 4.68
C ARG A 185 8.24 -11.02 4.47
N SER A 186 7.27 -11.92 4.40
CA SER A 186 7.51 -13.34 4.15
C SER A 186 6.24 -14.05 3.71
N VAL A 187 6.38 -15.08 2.88
CA VAL A 187 5.30 -15.97 2.46
C VAL A 187 5.78 -17.43 2.55
N THR A 188 4.87 -18.35 2.85
CA THR A 188 5.14 -19.79 2.81
C THR A 188 4.05 -20.45 1.98
N LEU A 189 4.41 -20.92 0.79
CA LEU A 189 3.50 -21.63 -0.11
C LEU A 189 3.49 -23.14 0.20
N PRO A 190 2.39 -23.86 -0.08
CA PRO A 190 2.28 -25.29 0.19
C PRO A 190 3.41 -26.09 -0.46
N GLY A 191 4.18 -26.84 0.34
CA GLY A 191 5.28 -27.66 -0.15
C GLY A 191 6.60 -26.93 -0.41
N HIS A 192 6.66 -25.61 -0.15
CA HIS A 192 7.84 -24.79 -0.37
C HIS A 192 8.44 -24.21 0.93
N PRO A 193 9.75 -23.92 0.98
CA PRO A 193 10.35 -23.16 2.07
C PRO A 193 9.78 -21.74 2.16
N THR A 194 9.90 -21.11 3.33
CA THR A 194 9.49 -19.70 3.52
C THR A 194 10.38 -18.73 2.74
N ALA A 195 9.79 -17.99 1.81
CA ALA A 195 10.43 -16.83 1.18
C ALA A 195 10.42 -15.64 2.15
N ARG A 196 11.41 -14.74 2.04
CA ARG A 196 11.46 -13.51 2.84
C ARG A 196 11.91 -12.34 1.97
N SER A 197 11.31 -11.17 2.14
CA SER A 197 11.93 -9.93 1.65
C SER A 197 13.19 -9.66 2.45
N LYS A 198 14.24 -9.16 1.79
CA LYS A 198 15.54 -8.89 2.41
C LYS A 198 16.26 -7.75 1.71
N VAL A 199 17.11 -7.05 2.45
CA VAL A 199 18.15 -6.17 1.90
C VAL A 199 19.46 -6.59 2.54
N MET A 200 20.39 -7.12 1.77
CA MET A 200 21.64 -7.65 2.29
C MET A 200 22.72 -6.57 2.29
N SER A 201 23.31 -6.32 3.45
CA SER A 201 24.54 -5.53 3.61
C SER A 201 25.68 -6.48 4.00
N GLY A 202 26.56 -6.77 3.04
CA GLY A 202 27.54 -7.85 3.20
C GLY A 202 26.83 -9.20 3.33
N THR A 203 26.90 -9.80 4.51
CA THR A 203 26.23 -11.08 4.85
C THR A 203 25.06 -10.89 5.81
N HIS A 204 24.79 -9.66 6.24
CA HIS A 204 23.74 -9.32 7.18
C HIS A 204 22.46 -8.90 6.44
N ASP A 205 21.32 -9.40 6.90
CA ASP A 205 20.01 -8.90 6.47
C ASP A 205 19.72 -7.59 7.21
N ALA A 206 19.85 -6.50 6.49
CA ALA A 206 19.65 -5.13 6.93
C ALA A 206 18.26 -4.59 6.55
N LEU A 207 17.28 -5.44 6.21
CA LEU A 207 15.94 -4.98 5.89
C LEU A 207 15.29 -4.29 7.10
N GLY A 208 14.99 -3.01 6.93
CA GLY A 208 14.20 -2.20 7.85
C GLY A 208 12.70 -2.46 7.70
N THR A 209 11.94 -1.40 7.44
CA THR A 209 10.49 -1.44 7.22
C THR A 209 10.16 -1.69 5.74
N LEU A 210 8.94 -2.17 5.51
CA LEU A 210 8.32 -2.17 4.19
C LEU A 210 7.25 -1.07 4.23
N SER A 211 7.17 -0.25 3.18
CA SER A 211 6.07 0.72 3.10
C SER A 211 4.71 0.00 3.09
N GLY A 212 3.66 0.77 3.35
CA GLY A 212 2.30 0.34 3.01
C GLY A 212 2.17 0.04 1.50
N PRO A 213 1.03 -0.54 1.09
CA PRO A 213 0.79 -0.81 -0.32
C PRO A 213 0.81 0.48 -1.14
N ALA A 214 1.27 0.38 -2.38
CA ALA A 214 0.90 1.36 -3.39
C ALA A 214 -0.52 1.05 -3.84
N ILE A 215 -1.34 2.08 -3.95
CA ILE A 215 -2.71 1.99 -4.43
C ILE A 215 -2.74 2.48 -5.87
N VAL A 216 -3.28 1.64 -6.74
CA VAL A 216 -3.56 1.96 -8.13
C VAL A 216 -5.07 2.05 -8.26
N ASP A 217 -5.57 3.26 -8.42
CA ASP A 217 -6.96 3.52 -8.75
C ASP A 217 -7.13 3.32 -10.27
N VAL A 218 -7.67 2.16 -10.65
CA VAL A 218 -7.95 1.84 -12.04
C VAL A 218 -9.37 2.29 -12.33
N LEU A 219 -9.47 3.40 -13.04
CA LEU A 219 -10.73 3.93 -13.50
C LEU A 219 -11.32 2.97 -14.52
N GLY A 220 -12.59 2.64 -14.32
CA GLY A 220 -13.34 1.85 -15.27
C GLY A 220 -13.40 2.53 -16.63
N MET A 221 -13.43 1.71 -17.68
CA MET A 221 -13.65 2.23 -19.01
C MET A 221 -15.10 2.74 -19.06
N CYS A 222 -15.28 4.06 -19.03
CA CYS A 222 -16.56 4.65 -19.42
C CYS A 222 -16.99 4.06 -20.76
N GLY A 223 -18.29 3.78 -20.91
CA GLY A 223 -18.84 3.31 -22.18
C GLY A 223 -18.59 1.83 -22.50
N ASP A 224 -18.03 1.03 -21.58
CA ASP A 224 -18.14 -0.44 -21.68
C ASP A 224 -19.55 -0.83 -21.18
N VAL A 225 -20.50 -0.82 -22.11
CA VAL A 225 -21.93 -1.03 -21.89
C VAL A 225 -22.39 -2.42 -22.32
N ASN A 226 -21.49 -3.25 -22.84
CA ASN A 226 -21.74 -4.70 -22.90
C ASN A 226 -21.01 -5.47 -21.79
N CYS A 227 -20.19 -4.78 -20.98
CA CYS A 227 -19.38 -5.34 -19.91
C CYS A 227 -18.47 -6.48 -20.37
N ASP A 228 -17.92 -6.39 -21.59
CA ASP A 228 -16.97 -7.36 -22.12
C ASP A 228 -15.51 -7.06 -21.73
N GLY A 229 -15.29 -5.96 -21.00
CA GLY A 229 -13.99 -5.50 -20.52
C GLY A 229 -13.27 -4.59 -21.50
N ALA A 230 -13.93 -4.13 -22.57
CA ALA A 230 -13.32 -3.25 -23.56
C ALA A 230 -14.32 -2.25 -24.15
N THR A 231 -14.15 -0.95 -23.89
CA THR A 231 -14.89 0.09 -24.62
C THR A 231 -14.46 0.18 -26.09
N ASN A 232 -15.30 -0.30 -26.99
CA ASN A 232 -15.03 -0.36 -28.42
C ASN A 232 -16.33 -0.30 -29.27
N VAL A 233 -16.23 -0.55 -30.57
CA VAL A 233 -17.38 -0.47 -31.51
C VAL A 233 -18.53 -1.42 -31.14
N PHE A 234 -18.27 -2.50 -30.40
CA PHE A 234 -19.27 -3.45 -29.91
C PHE A 234 -20.13 -2.89 -28.78
N ASP A 235 -19.79 -1.72 -28.22
CA ASP A 235 -20.59 -1.00 -27.23
C ASP A 235 -21.64 -0.08 -27.85
N ILE A 236 -21.55 0.21 -29.15
CA ILE A 236 -22.45 1.17 -29.81
C ILE A 236 -23.91 0.67 -29.80
N ASP A 237 -24.14 -0.58 -30.18
CA ASP A 237 -25.49 -1.15 -30.20
C ASP A 237 -26.09 -1.28 -28.78
N PRO A 238 -25.36 -1.81 -27.77
CA PRO A 238 -25.80 -1.76 -26.37
C PRO A 238 -26.05 -0.35 -25.85
N PHE A 239 -25.22 0.63 -26.20
CA PHE A 239 -25.39 2.03 -25.77
C PHE A 239 -26.67 2.63 -26.35
N VAL A 240 -26.93 2.41 -27.64
CA VAL A 240 -28.18 2.82 -28.28
C VAL A 240 -29.37 2.12 -27.63
N LEU A 241 -29.25 0.84 -27.30
CA LEU A 241 -30.31 0.10 -26.60
C LEU A 241 -30.59 0.70 -25.23
N ALA A 242 -29.57 0.99 -24.43
CA ALA A 242 -29.71 1.67 -23.14
C ALA A 242 -30.44 3.02 -23.30
N LEU A 243 -30.07 3.83 -24.30
CA LEU A 243 -30.70 5.14 -24.53
C LEU A 243 -32.20 5.07 -24.89
N VAL A 244 -32.65 4.00 -25.54
CA VAL A 244 -34.02 3.92 -26.09
C VAL A 244 -34.94 2.96 -25.35
N ASP A 245 -34.38 1.98 -24.65
CA ASP A 245 -35.11 0.91 -23.95
C ASP A 245 -34.26 0.30 -22.82
N GLN A 246 -34.35 0.90 -21.63
CA GLN A 246 -33.67 0.40 -20.43
C GLN A 246 -34.08 -1.03 -20.07
N GLU A 247 -35.37 -1.38 -20.14
CA GLU A 247 -35.85 -2.73 -19.82
C GLU A 247 -35.29 -3.76 -20.82
N GLY A 248 -35.24 -3.38 -22.10
CA GLY A 248 -34.60 -4.18 -23.16
C GLY A 248 -33.09 -4.36 -22.95
N TYR A 249 -32.39 -3.32 -22.52
CA TYR A 249 -30.97 -3.38 -22.18
C TYR A 249 -30.71 -4.31 -20.99
N GLU A 250 -31.41 -4.12 -19.87
CA GLU A 250 -31.25 -4.92 -18.65
C GLU A 250 -31.59 -6.40 -18.90
N ALA A 251 -32.51 -6.70 -19.83
CA ALA A 251 -32.80 -8.06 -20.26
C ALA A 251 -31.69 -8.67 -21.15
N ALA A 252 -31.00 -7.85 -21.95
CA ALA A 252 -29.93 -8.29 -22.85
C ALA A 252 -28.58 -8.44 -22.13
N PHE A 253 -28.30 -7.58 -21.16
CA PHE A 253 -27.04 -7.50 -20.40
C PHE A 253 -27.30 -7.54 -18.89
N PRO A 254 -27.77 -8.68 -18.33
CA PRO A 254 -28.27 -8.76 -16.96
C PRO A 254 -27.20 -8.53 -15.88
N ASP A 255 -25.93 -8.72 -16.21
CA ASP A 255 -24.80 -8.51 -15.30
C ASP A 255 -24.11 -7.15 -15.52
N CYS A 256 -24.64 -6.31 -16.43
CA CYS A 256 -24.07 -5.01 -16.77
C CYS A 256 -24.98 -3.88 -16.28
N ASP A 257 -24.44 -3.00 -15.43
CA ASP A 257 -25.21 -1.86 -14.91
C ASP A 257 -25.62 -0.92 -16.05
N TYR A 258 -26.89 -0.56 -16.10
CA TYR A 258 -27.43 0.44 -17.02
C TYR A 258 -26.70 1.78 -16.92
N LEU A 259 -26.28 2.16 -15.71
CA LEU A 259 -25.55 3.40 -15.48
C LEU A 259 -24.14 3.41 -16.09
N ARG A 260 -23.64 2.31 -16.67
CA ARG A 260 -22.42 2.37 -17.50
C ARG A 260 -22.61 3.16 -18.79
N ALA A 261 -23.87 3.36 -19.22
CA ALA A 261 -24.23 4.24 -20.33
C ALA A 261 -24.37 5.72 -19.91
N ASP A 262 -24.31 6.04 -18.61
CA ASP A 262 -24.27 7.41 -18.08
C ASP A 262 -22.81 7.89 -18.17
N THR A 263 -22.43 8.26 -19.37
CA THR A 263 -21.06 8.64 -19.69
C THR A 263 -20.80 10.10 -19.34
N ASN A 264 -21.79 10.97 -19.20
CA ASN A 264 -21.57 12.32 -18.69
C ASN A 264 -21.66 12.42 -17.15
N CYS A 265 -22.06 11.33 -16.50
CA CYS A 265 -22.03 11.13 -15.06
C CYS A 265 -23.02 12.02 -14.29
N ASP A 266 -24.11 12.41 -14.95
CA ASP A 266 -25.14 13.26 -14.35
C ASP A 266 -26.23 12.46 -13.61
N GLY A 267 -26.08 11.14 -13.56
CA GLY A 267 -27.02 10.18 -12.97
C GLY A 267 -28.15 9.77 -13.92
N HIS A 268 -28.13 10.21 -15.18
CA HIS A 268 -29.20 9.97 -16.14
C HIS A 268 -28.65 9.59 -17.52
N VAL A 269 -28.87 8.34 -17.91
CA VAL A 269 -28.64 7.90 -19.29
C VAL A 269 -29.63 8.57 -20.26
N ASN A 270 -29.15 9.48 -21.08
CA ASN A 270 -29.91 10.27 -22.03
C ASN A 270 -29.04 10.80 -23.20
N VAL A 271 -29.60 11.67 -24.06
CA VAL A 271 -28.90 12.18 -25.25
C VAL A 271 -27.59 12.94 -24.94
N PHE A 272 -27.44 13.47 -23.72
CA PHE A 272 -26.22 14.15 -23.27
C PHE A 272 -25.03 13.20 -23.06
N ASP A 273 -25.27 11.88 -23.04
CA ASP A 273 -24.22 10.85 -23.00
C ASP A 273 -23.61 10.54 -24.37
N ILE A 274 -24.20 10.99 -25.48
CA ILE A 274 -23.72 10.59 -26.81
C ILE A 274 -22.30 11.13 -27.09
N ASP A 275 -22.09 12.43 -26.83
CA ASP A 275 -20.78 13.05 -27.10
C ASP A 275 -19.68 12.47 -26.17
N PRO A 276 -19.89 12.34 -24.84
CA PRO A 276 -18.92 11.67 -23.97
C PRO A 276 -18.73 10.18 -24.28
N PHE A 277 -19.76 9.44 -24.71
CA PHE A 277 -19.60 8.05 -25.17
C PHE A 277 -18.70 7.96 -26.40
N VAL A 278 -18.84 8.88 -27.37
CA VAL A 278 -17.94 8.95 -28.52
C VAL A 278 -16.51 9.27 -28.09
N GLU A 279 -16.32 10.11 -27.08
CA GLU A 279 -15.00 10.31 -26.46
C GLU A 279 -14.48 8.99 -25.86
N CYS A 280 -15.31 8.24 -25.12
CA CYS A 280 -14.95 6.94 -24.56
C CYS A 280 -14.48 5.95 -25.64
N LEU A 281 -15.10 5.93 -26.83
CA LEU A 281 -14.65 5.11 -27.96
C LEU A 281 -13.31 5.53 -28.58
N VAL A 282 -12.93 6.80 -28.47
CA VAL A 282 -11.70 7.35 -29.09
C VAL A 282 -10.51 7.29 -28.12
N VAL A 283 -10.74 7.57 -26.84
CA VAL A 283 -9.68 7.63 -25.80
C VAL A 283 -9.72 6.49 -24.79
N GLY A 284 -10.67 5.55 -24.90
CA GLY A 284 -10.78 4.39 -24.00
C GLY A 284 -11.35 4.73 -22.61
N GLY A 285 -12.19 5.78 -22.52
CA GLY A 285 -12.91 6.19 -21.31
C GLY A 285 -12.59 7.61 -20.80
N HIS A 286 -13.34 8.07 -19.80
CA HIS A 286 -13.08 9.29 -19.00
C HIS A 286 -13.73 9.14 -17.61
N THR A 287 -13.39 10.03 -16.67
CA THR A 287 -13.92 9.98 -15.30
C THR A 287 -15.26 10.67 -15.15
N CYS A 288 -16.12 10.00 -14.38
CA CYS A 288 -17.17 10.60 -13.58
C CYS A 288 -16.56 11.08 -12.26
N ASP A 289 -16.19 12.36 -12.18
CA ASP A 289 -15.71 12.98 -10.93
C ASP A 289 -16.85 13.28 -9.95
#